data_AF-A0ABD6B913-F1
#
_entry.id   AF-A0ABD6B913-F1
#
_cell.length_a   1.000
_cell.length_b   1.000
_cell.length_c   1.000
_cell.angle_alpha   90.00
_cell.angle_beta   90.00
_cell.angle_gamma   90.00
#
_symmetry.space_group_name_H-M   'P 1'
#
loop_
_entity.id
_entity.type
_entity.pdbx_description
1 polymer ?
#
loop_
_entity_poly.entity_id
_entity_poly.type
_entity_poly.pdbx_seq_one_letter_code
_entity_poly.pdbx_strand_id
1 'polypeptide(L)'
;GPSHVLILGNRELNRLASIQRKYKEIQETHTNGEDIIEGDLNFYYPSLQEPRAAPDRRSTISFEYLFSDFVYAKLQKTKLNNKDVETRDVSIVFNSAGTDKDSLEFLYYSLRDNELLDADEVWIYSYIEAGEEEDEQYERAVEKLEGSILPPDTPFQFHQLPQVDYKSYADDLRED
;
A
#
# COMPACT_ATOMS: atom_id res chain seq x y z
N GLY A 1 0.81 -31.05 -2.83
CA GLY A 1 0.93 -30.88 -1.38
C GLY A 1 -0.47 -30.71 -0.79
N PRO A 2 -0.64 -30.77 0.54
CA PRO A 2 -1.94 -30.50 1.17
C PRO A 2 -2.40 -29.09 0.81
N SER A 3 -3.64 -28.95 0.36
CA SER A 3 -4.25 -27.65 0.09
C SER A 3 -4.57 -26.96 1.42
N HIS A 4 -4.12 -25.73 1.61
CA HIS A 4 -4.56 -24.88 2.70
C HIS A 4 -5.74 -24.04 2.20
N VAL A 5 -6.91 -24.25 2.79
CA VAL A 5 -8.11 -23.45 2.50
C VAL A 5 -8.19 -22.36 3.56
N LEU A 6 -8.19 -21.11 3.12
CA LEU A 6 -8.34 -19.95 3.98
C LEU A 6 -9.77 -19.44 3.87
N ILE A 7 -10.38 -19.18 5.02
CA ILE A 7 -11.69 -18.54 5.12
C ILE A 7 -11.43 -17.15 5.68
N LEU A 8 -11.63 -16.15 4.84
CA LEU A 8 -11.47 -14.74 5.20
C LEU A 8 -12.85 -14.13 5.47
N GLY A 9 -12.94 -13.21 6.42
CA GLY A 9 -14.11 -12.36 6.58
C GLY A 9 -14.25 -11.39 5.41
N ASN A 10 -15.44 -10.82 5.24
CA ASN A 10 -15.68 -9.86 4.16
C ASN A 10 -14.80 -8.61 4.31
N ARG A 11 -14.50 -8.20 5.55
CA ARG A 11 -13.58 -7.11 5.85
C ARG A 11 -12.20 -7.36 5.21
N GLU A 12 -11.60 -8.51 5.49
CA GLU A 12 -10.28 -8.85 4.97
C GLU A 12 -10.31 -9.04 3.44
N LEU A 13 -11.38 -9.60 2.89
CA LEU A 13 -11.56 -9.72 1.44
C LEU A 13 -11.67 -8.36 0.75
N ASN A 14 -12.48 -7.46 1.29
CA ASN A 14 -12.67 -6.10 0.76
C ASN A 14 -11.36 -5.32 0.84
N ARG A 15 -10.66 -5.37 1.98
CA ARG A 15 -9.33 -4.78 2.18
C ARG A 15 -8.32 -5.27 1.14
N LEU A 16 -8.18 -6.59 0.99
CA LEU A 16 -7.24 -7.17 0.03
C LEU A 16 -7.60 -6.83 -1.42
N ALA A 17 -8.89 -6.79 -1.74
CA ALA A 17 -9.34 -6.39 -3.07
C ALA A 17 -9.09 -4.91 -3.35
N SER A 18 -9.29 -4.03 -2.37
CA SER A 18 -8.93 -2.62 -2.45
C SER A 18 -7.43 -2.43 -2.69
N ILE A 19 -6.59 -3.17 -1.95
CA ILE A 19 -5.12 -3.14 -2.14
C ILE A 19 -4.78 -3.62 -3.55
N GLN A 20 -5.32 -4.77 -3.97
CA GLN A 20 -5.01 -5.33 -5.28
C GLN A 20 -5.48 -4.44 -6.43
N ARG A 21 -6.65 -3.81 -6.30
CA ARG A 21 -7.17 -2.85 -7.28
C ARG A 21 -6.25 -1.65 -7.40
N LYS A 22 -5.86 -1.04 -6.28
CA LYS A 22 -4.95 0.12 -6.28
C LYS A 22 -3.55 -0.25 -6.76
N TYR A 23 -3.04 -1.42 -6.40
CA TYR A 23 -1.75 -1.93 -6.91
C TYR A 23 -1.75 -2.02 -8.44
N LYS A 24 -2.81 -2.60 -9.04
CA LYS A 24 -2.96 -2.67 -10.49
C LYS A 24 -3.08 -1.30 -11.14
N GLU A 25 -3.85 -0.40 -10.54
CA GLU A 25 -3.97 0.99 -11.02
C GLU A 25 -2.61 1.70 -11.05
N ILE A 26 -1.80 1.53 -9.99
CA ILE A 26 -0.43 2.08 -9.92
C ILE A 26 0.46 1.46 -11.00
N GLN A 27 0.40 0.13 -11.15
CA GLN A 27 1.14 -0.59 -12.18
C GLN A 27 0.80 -0.05 -13.58
N GLU A 28 -0.49 0.00 -13.91
CA GLU A 28 -0.97 0.50 -15.20
C GLU A 28 -0.56 1.96 -15.47
N THR A 29 -0.52 2.81 -14.44
CA THR A 29 -0.22 4.24 -14.57
C THR A 29 1.28 4.56 -14.57
N HIS A 30 2.09 3.75 -13.89
CA HIS A 30 3.49 4.07 -13.60
C HIS A 30 4.52 3.08 -14.13
N THR A 31 4.10 1.91 -14.61
CA THR A 31 4.99 0.96 -15.29
C THR A 31 4.66 0.77 -16.76
N ASN A 32 3.46 1.20 -17.19
CA ASN A 32 3.00 1.07 -18.57
C ASN A 32 2.66 2.46 -19.13
N GLY A 33 3.19 2.82 -20.30
CA GLY A 33 2.88 4.10 -20.95
C GLY A 33 3.92 4.47 -22.02
N GLU A 34 3.56 5.37 -22.93
CA GLU A 34 4.47 5.80 -24.01
C GLU A 34 5.68 6.58 -23.48
N ASP A 35 5.52 7.30 -22.38
CA ASP A 35 6.57 8.09 -21.74
C ASP A 35 7.38 7.31 -20.68
N ILE A 36 7.10 6.01 -20.51
CA ILE A 36 7.74 5.16 -19.50
C ILE A 36 8.77 4.27 -20.19
N ILE A 37 10.04 4.48 -19.85
CA ILE A 37 11.16 3.72 -20.42
C ILE A 37 11.31 2.40 -19.68
N GLU A 38 11.24 2.45 -18.36
CA GLU A 38 11.31 1.30 -17.47
C GLU A 38 10.46 1.56 -16.25
N GLY A 39 9.74 0.54 -15.78
CA GLY A 39 8.94 0.63 -14.57
C GLY A 39 8.78 -0.73 -13.94
N ASP A 40 9.06 -0.80 -12.65
CA ASP A 40 8.96 -2.02 -11.87
C ASP A 40 8.23 -1.72 -10.56
N LEU A 41 7.15 -2.46 -10.31
CA LEU A 41 6.36 -2.36 -9.09
C LEU A 41 6.32 -3.74 -8.45
N ASN A 42 6.82 -3.83 -7.23
CA ASN A 42 6.93 -5.08 -6.48
C ASN A 42 6.53 -4.89 -5.02
N PHE A 43 5.81 -5.85 -4.46
CA PHE A 43 5.67 -5.96 -3.02
C PHE A 43 7.04 -6.17 -2.36
N TYR A 44 7.20 -5.60 -1.17
CA TYR A 44 8.41 -5.65 -0.38
C TYR A 44 8.09 -6.21 1.00
N TYR A 45 8.82 -7.24 1.40
CA TYR A 45 8.60 -7.95 2.66
C TYR A 45 9.88 -7.89 3.50
N PRO A 46 10.03 -6.90 4.39
CA PRO A 46 11.26 -6.73 5.16
C PRO A 46 11.66 -7.96 5.97
N SER A 47 10.67 -8.75 6.41
CA SER A 47 10.88 -9.96 7.23
C SER A 47 11.20 -11.22 6.42
N LEU A 48 11.00 -11.21 5.10
CA LEU A 48 11.25 -12.36 4.24
C LEU A 48 12.58 -12.17 3.51
N GLN A 49 13.54 -13.06 3.74
CA GLN A 49 14.70 -13.20 2.85
C GLN A 49 14.21 -13.73 1.51
N GLU A 50 13.81 -12.84 0.60
CA GLU A 50 13.32 -13.26 -0.70
C GLU A 50 14.42 -13.96 -1.51
N PRO A 51 14.17 -15.17 -2.03
CA PRO A 51 15.03 -15.74 -3.04
C PRO A 51 14.95 -14.86 -4.30
N ARG A 52 16.08 -14.28 -4.72
CA ARG A 52 16.23 -13.49 -5.97
C ARG A 52 15.76 -14.20 -7.25
N ALA A 53 15.39 -15.49 -7.17
CA ALA A 53 15.16 -16.39 -8.30
C ALA A 53 13.68 -16.51 -8.75
N ALA A 54 12.72 -15.80 -8.13
CA ALA A 54 11.30 -15.88 -8.49
C ALA A 54 10.63 -14.49 -8.61
N PRO A 55 10.99 -13.70 -9.65
CA PRO A 55 10.45 -12.36 -9.85
C PRO A 55 8.91 -12.31 -9.97
N ASP A 56 8.28 -13.33 -10.56
CA ASP A 56 6.82 -13.38 -10.72
C ASP A 56 6.04 -13.31 -9.40
N ARG A 57 6.65 -13.76 -8.28
CA ARG A 57 6.01 -13.76 -6.95
C ARG A 57 5.98 -12.38 -6.30
N ARG A 58 6.74 -11.42 -6.82
CA ARG A 58 6.82 -10.06 -6.26
C ARG A 58 5.62 -9.20 -6.61
N SER A 59 4.84 -9.61 -7.61
CA SER A 59 3.55 -8.98 -7.96
C SER A 59 2.36 -9.52 -7.15
N THR A 60 2.61 -10.44 -6.19
CA THR A 60 1.58 -11.06 -5.35
C THR A 60 1.87 -10.87 -3.88
N ILE A 61 0.81 -10.65 -3.08
CA ILE A 61 0.91 -10.55 -1.62
C ILE A 61 1.34 -11.91 -1.03
N SER A 62 2.41 -11.95 -0.25
CA SER A 62 2.83 -13.15 0.48
C SER A 62 1.75 -13.54 1.50
N PHE A 63 1.60 -14.85 1.71
CA PHE A 63 0.61 -15.39 2.63
C PHE A 63 0.72 -14.79 4.04
N GLU A 64 1.95 -14.60 4.54
CA GLU A 64 2.25 -14.02 5.85
C GLU A 64 1.79 -12.56 5.96
N TYR A 65 1.78 -11.82 4.85
CA TYR A 65 1.40 -10.40 4.81
C TYR A 65 -0.09 -10.17 4.55
N LEU A 66 -0.87 -11.22 4.27
CA LEU A 66 -2.34 -11.11 4.09
C LEU A 66 -3.07 -10.59 5.35
N PHE A 67 -2.44 -10.70 6.51
CA PHE A 67 -2.98 -10.23 7.80
C PHE A 67 -2.16 -9.08 8.40
N SER A 68 -1.16 -8.60 7.68
CA SER A 68 -0.37 -7.45 8.15
C SER A 68 -1.19 -6.18 8.04
N ASP A 69 -1.10 -5.34 9.07
CA ASP A 69 -1.65 -3.98 9.06
C ASP A 69 -0.94 -3.09 8.05
N PHE A 70 0.32 -3.42 7.72
CA PHE A 70 1.09 -2.72 6.70
C PHE A 70 1.56 -3.68 5.61
N VAL A 71 1.23 -3.37 4.37
CA VAL A 71 1.77 -4.05 3.19
C VAL A 71 2.61 -3.04 2.42
N TYR A 72 3.88 -3.38 2.19
CA TYR A 72 4.81 -2.49 1.51
C TYR A 72 5.00 -2.88 0.05
N ALA A 73 5.23 -1.88 -0.80
CA ALA A 73 5.68 -2.06 -2.16
C ALA A 73 6.74 -1.02 -2.51
N LYS A 74 7.57 -1.33 -3.50
CA LYS A 74 8.56 -0.43 -4.09
C LYS A 74 8.24 -0.25 -5.55
N LEU A 75 8.22 1.00 -6.01
CA LEU A 75 8.06 1.38 -7.40
C LEU A 75 9.33 2.09 -7.84
N GLN A 76 10.02 1.51 -8.81
CA GLN A 76 11.08 2.20 -9.53
C GLN A 76 10.54 2.57 -10.90
N LYS A 77 10.52 3.86 -11.24
CA LYS A 77 10.01 4.34 -12.53
C LYS A 77 11.02 5.26 -13.21
N THR A 78 11.31 4.97 -14.47
CA THR A 78 12.14 5.80 -15.33
C THR A 78 11.26 6.37 -16.44
N LYS A 79 11.07 7.69 -16.43
CA LYS A 79 10.20 8.41 -17.36
C LYS A 79 10.99 9.38 -18.25
N LEU A 80 10.51 9.55 -19.47
CA LEU A 80 11.02 10.57 -20.40
C LEU A 80 10.21 11.86 -20.21
N ASN A 81 10.82 12.88 -19.60
CA ASN A 81 10.22 14.20 -19.45
C ASN A 81 10.75 15.13 -20.55
N ASN A 82 10.00 15.23 -21.65
CA ASN A 82 10.33 15.97 -22.87
C ASN A 82 11.61 15.48 -23.60
N LYS A 83 12.76 15.60 -22.94
CA LYS A 83 14.09 15.22 -23.44
C LYS A 83 15.03 14.68 -22.34
N ASP A 84 14.65 14.81 -21.07
CA ASP A 84 15.45 14.32 -19.95
C ASP A 84 14.86 13.00 -19.45
N VAL A 85 15.76 12.10 -19.06
CA VAL A 85 15.40 10.82 -18.44
C VAL A 85 15.50 11.00 -16.94
N GLU A 86 14.40 10.76 -16.25
CA GLU A 86 14.31 10.86 -14.81
C GLU A 86 13.91 9.51 -14.22
N THR A 87 14.77 8.97 -13.36
CA THR A 87 14.48 7.77 -12.56
C THR A 87 14.05 8.22 -11.17
N ARG A 88 12.96 7.65 -10.67
CA ARG A 88 12.48 7.88 -9.31
C ARG A 88 12.17 6.58 -8.60
N ASP A 89 12.55 6.52 -7.35
CA ASP A 89 12.23 5.45 -6.42
C ASP A 89 11.11 5.90 -5.47
N VAL A 90 10.06 5.09 -5.37
CA VAL A 90 8.86 5.38 -4.59
C VAL A 90 8.60 4.24 -3.63
N SER A 91 8.52 4.55 -2.35
CA SER A 91 8.06 3.61 -1.33
C SER A 91 6.54 3.72 -1.18
N ILE A 92 5.84 2.60 -1.28
CA ILE A 92 4.38 2.56 -1.19
C ILE A 92 3.98 1.74 0.03
N VAL A 93 3.01 2.23 0.79
CA VAL A 93 2.44 1.54 1.93
C VAL A 93 0.94 1.47 1.80
N PHE A 94 0.39 0.26 1.97
CA PHE A 94 -1.02 0.06 2.22
C PHE A 94 -1.22 -0.09 3.74
N ASN A 95 -1.81 0.93 4.36
CA ASN A 95 -2.06 1.02 5.79
C ASN A 95 -3.47 0.53 6.13
N SER A 96 -3.59 -0.38 7.07
CA SER A 96 -4.85 -0.88 7.63
C SER A 96 -4.89 -0.83 9.17
N ALA A 97 -3.85 -0.28 9.82
CA ALA A 97 -3.75 -0.18 11.28
C ALA A 97 -4.74 0.85 11.85
N GLY A 98 -5.13 1.84 11.05
CA GLY A 98 -5.93 2.98 11.45
C GLY A 98 -5.26 4.30 11.09
N THR A 99 -5.96 5.39 11.40
CA THR A 99 -5.57 6.78 11.10
C THR A 99 -5.30 7.60 12.35
N ASP A 100 -5.39 6.99 13.53
CA ASP A 100 -5.03 7.65 14.77
C ASP A 100 -3.52 7.92 14.85
N LYS A 101 -3.14 8.82 15.76
CA LYS A 101 -1.76 9.27 15.90
C LYS A 101 -0.79 8.11 16.19
N ASP A 102 -1.16 7.17 17.06
CA ASP A 102 -0.26 6.11 17.49
C ASP A 102 -0.01 5.12 16.35
N SER A 103 -1.05 4.80 15.58
CA SER A 103 -0.95 3.99 14.36
C SER A 103 -0.04 4.61 13.30
N LEU A 104 -0.16 5.92 13.08
CA LEU A 104 0.65 6.62 12.09
C LEU A 104 2.10 6.86 12.56
N GLU A 105 2.32 7.08 13.86
CA GLU A 105 3.67 7.13 14.43
C GLU A 105 4.36 5.76 14.32
N PHE A 106 3.62 4.67 14.58
CA PHE A 106 4.12 3.32 14.37
C PHE A 106 4.43 3.05 12.89
N LEU A 107 3.57 3.49 11.97
CA LEU A 107 3.83 3.43 10.54
C LEU A 107 5.16 4.11 10.19
N TYR A 108 5.39 5.33 10.69
CA TYR A 108 6.63 6.05 10.44
C TYR A 108 7.87 5.28 10.92
N TYR A 109 7.86 4.78 12.16
CA TYR A 109 8.98 3.99 12.67
C TYR A 109 9.19 2.72 11.86
N SER A 110 8.11 2.06 11.44
CA SER A 110 8.21 0.90 10.56
C SER A 110 8.85 1.26 9.21
N LEU A 111 8.51 2.41 8.61
CA LEU A 111 9.13 2.86 7.36
C LEU A 111 10.63 3.12 7.53
N ARG A 112 11.02 3.76 8.64
CA ARG A 112 12.41 4.03 8.97
C ARG A 112 13.19 2.74 9.15
N ASP A 113 12.68 1.84 9.98
CA ASP A 113 13.38 0.63 10.40
C ASP A 113 13.50 -0.40 9.26
N ASN A 114 12.63 -0.30 8.22
CA ASN A 114 12.64 -1.15 7.04
C ASN A 114 13.30 -0.52 5.79
N GLU A 115 14.02 0.60 5.96
CA GLU A 115 14.73 1.31 4.88
C GLU A 115 13.80 1.71 3.72
N LEU A 116 12.58 2.15 4.05
CA LEU A 116 11.60 2.66 3.08
C LEU A 116 11.59 4.19 2.98
N LEU A 117 12.35 4.87 3.85
CA LEU A 117 12.53 6.32 3.80
C LEU A 117 13.66 6.77 2.85
N ASP A 118 14.51 5.85 2.38
CA ASP A 118 15.54 6.09 1.37
C ASP A 118 14.95 6.01 -0.05
N ALA A 119 13.88 6.77 -0.29
CA ALA A 119 13.16 6.86 -1.55
C ALA A 119 12.89 8.34 -1.87
N ASP A 120 12.70 8.66 -3.15
CA ASP A 120 12.42 10.04 -3.59
C ASP A 120 11.03 10.51 -3.12
N GLU A 121 10.10 9.59 -2.90
CA GLU A 121 8.77 9.88 -2.38
C GLU A 121 8.17 8.66 -1.66
N VAL A 122 7.29 8.91 -0.68
CA VAL A 122 6.54 7.89 0.05
C VAL A 122 5.06 8.08 -0.17
N TRP A 123 4.36 7.05 -0.65
CA TRP A 123 2.91 7.07 -0.85
C TRP A 123 2.22 6.15 0.17
N ILE A 124 1.29 6.70 0.93
CA ILE A 124 0.55 5.99 1.97
C ILE A 124 -0.91 5.93 1.55
N TYR A 125 -1.40 4.71 1.32
CA TYR A 125 -2.80 4.43 1.03
C TYR A 125 -3.48 3.81 2.25
N SER A 126 -4.33 4.58 2.93
CA SER A 126 -5.01 4.15 4.15
C SER A 126 -6.38 3.52 3.84
N TYR A 127 -6.58 2.28 4.27
CA TYR A 127 -7.88 1.63 4.26
C TYR A 127 -8.66 2.05 5.50
N ILE A 128 -9.67 2.89 5.31
CA ILE A 128 -10.58 3.39 6.34
C ILE A 128 -11.91 2.67 6.17
N GLU A 129 -12.56 2.24 7.25
CA GLU A 129 -13.86 1.56 7.18
C GLU A 129 -15.01 2.56 7.09
N ALA A 130 -16.03 2.22 6.28
CA ALA A 130 -17.24 3.02 6.13
C ALA A 130 -17.93 3.25 7.48
N GLY A 131 -17.98 4.51 7.92
CA GLY A 131 -18.62 4.91 9.19
C GLY A 131 -17.66 5.41 10.27
N GLU A 132 -16.34 5.37 10.05
CA GLU A 132 -15.40 6.20 10.80
C GLU A 132 -15.52 7.66 10.31
N GLU A 133 -15.31 8.66 11.17
CA GLU A 133 -15.43 10.08 10.79
C GLU A 133 -14.29 10.45 9.80
N GLU A 134 -14.57 10.26 8.50
CA GLU A 134 -13.62 9.73 7.51
C GLU A 134 -12.57 10.73 6.97
N ASP A 135 -12.86 12.03 6.87
CA ASP A 135 -11.97 12.96 6.15
C ASP A 135 -11.25 13.96 7.09
N GLU A 136 -11.99 14.68 7.94
CA GLU A 136 -11.40 15.76 8.76
C GLU A 136 -10.43 15.25 9.83
N GLN A 137 -10.66 14.04 10.38
CA GLN A 137 -9.76 13.47 11.38
C GLN A 137 -8.47 12.94 10.73
N TYR A 138 -8.57 12.38 9.53
CA TYR A 138 -7.41 11.90 8.77
C TYR A 138 -6.49 13.04 8.37
N GLU A 139 -7.05 14.10 7.77
CA GLU A 139 -6.28 15.29 7.39
C GLU A 139 -5.57 15.91 8.60
N ARG A 140 -6.28 16.08 9.73
CA ARG A 140 -5.68 16.62 10.97
C ARG A 140 -4.63 15.70 11.59
N ALA A 141 -4.75 14.39 11.43
CA ALA A 141 -3.75 13.44 11.91
C ALA A 141 -2.48 13.55 11.06
N VAL A 142 -2.63 13.58 9.73
CA VAL A 142 -1.54 13.79 8.77
C VAL A 142 -0.81 15.11 9.03
N GLU A 143 -1.52 16.23 9.15
CA GLU A 143 -0.93 17.55 9.42
C GLU A 143 -0.07 17.55 10.70
N LYS A 144 -0.53 16.86 11.75
CA LYS A 144 0.22 16.75 13.01
C LYS A 144 1.50 15.92 12.86
N LEU A 145 1.51 14.89 12.01
CA LEU A 145 2.70 14.09 11.73
C LEU A 145 3.71 14.85 10.89
N GLU A 146 3.26 15.53 9.85
CA GLU A 146 4.11 16.37 9.00
C GLU A 146 4.86 17.43 9.83
N GLY A 147 4.19 18.01 10.82
CA GLY A 147 4.80 19.02 11.69
C GLY A 147 5.74 18.49 12.78
N SER A 148 5.84 17.17 13.01
CA SER A 148 6.52 16.64 14.20
C SER A 148 7.51 15.51 13.97
N ILE A 149 7.24 14.58 13.05
CA ILE A 149 7.95 13.30 12.97
C ILE A 149 8.49 13.03 11.56
N LEU A 150 7.82 13.51 10.51
CA LEU A 150 8.24 13.23 9.14
C LEU A 150 9.51 14.02 8.76
N PRO A 151 10.48 13.40 8.06
CA PRO A 151 11.67 14.09 7.59
C PRO A 151 11.26 15.17 6.57
N PRO A 152 11.84 16.37 6.66
CA PRO A 152 11.46 17.49 5.78
C PRO A 152 11.88 17.28 4.32
N ASP A 153 12.85 16.39 4.08
CA ASP A 153 13.48 16.20 2.77
C ASP A 153 12.80 15.10 1.93
N THR A 154 11.96 14.25 2.54
CA THR A 154 11.23 13.18 1.84
C THR A 154 9.76 13.57 1.70
N PRO A 155 9.23 13.75 0.49
CA PRO A 155 7.82 14.06 0.30
C PRO A 155 6.93 12.85 0.59
N PHE A 156 5.91 13.07 1.42
CA PHE A 156 4.87 12.09 1.73
C PHE A 156 3.58 12.45 0.98
N GLN A 157 2.91 11.45 0.44
CA GLN A 157 1.59 11.59 -0.15
C GLN A 157 0.61 10.65 0.56
N PHE A 158 -0.42 11.23 1.16
CA PHE A 158 -1.45 10.50 1.87
C PHE A 158 -2.70 10.40 1.00
N HIS A 159 -3.17 9.16 0.82
CA HIS A 159 -4.32 8.83 -0.01
C HIS A 159 -5.25 7.90 0.76
N GLN A 160 -6.55 8.02 0.54
CA GLN A 160 -7.49 6.99 0.99
C GLN A 160 -7.52 5.86 -0.04
N LEU A 161 -7.57 4.61 0.44
CA LEU A 161 -7.69 3.44 -0.40
C LEU A 161 -9.15 3.31 -0.87
N PRO A 162 -9.43 3.20 -2.18
CA PRO A 162 -10.80 3.02 -2.67
C PRO A 162 -11.43 1.75 -2.11
N GLN A 163 -12.58 1.87 -1.45
CA GLN A 163 -13.30 0.71 -0.94
C GLN A 163 -13.85 -0.15 -2.08
N VAL A 164 -13.82 -1.46 -1.88
CA VAL A 164 -14.44 -2.47 -2.75
C VAL A 164 -15.38 -3.29 -1.89
N ASP A 165 -16.67 -3.24 -2.19
CA ASP A 165 -17.68 -4.01 -1.46
C ASP A 165 -18.02 -5.30 -2.18
N TYR A 166 -17.53 -6.42 -1.67
CA TYR A 166 -18.10 -7.73 -2.00
C TYR A 166 -19.28 -8.01 -1.08
N LYS A 167 -20.45 -8.22 -1.68
CA LYS A 167 -21.63 -8.72 -0.96
C LYS A 167 -21.35 -10.13 -0.45
N SER A 168 -21.58 -10.33 0.84
CA SER A 168 -21.54 -11.64 1.49
C SER A 168 -22.72 -12.49 1.04
N TYR A 169 -22.45 -13.68 0.50
CA TYR A 169 -23.52 -14.68 0.31
C TYR A 169 -24.15 -15.13 1.64
N ALA A 170 -23.47 -14.93 2.77
CA ALA A 170 -23.98 -15.28 4.10
C ALA A 170 -24.85 -14.20 4.73
N ASP A 171 -24.76 -12.94 4.27
CA ASP A 171 -25.64 -11.86 4.74
C ASP A 171 -27.01 -11.97 4.07
N ASP A 172 -27.05 -12.39 2.79
CA ASP A 172 -28.29 -12.74 2.07
C ASP A 172 -29.02 -13.97 2.68
N LEU A 173 -28.35 -14.80 3.48
CA LEU A 173 -28.94 -15.97 4.14
C LEU A 173 -29.52 -15.68 5.54
N ARG A 174 -29.31 -14.46 6.06
CA ARG A 174 -29.84 -14.01 7.37
C ARG A 174 -31.06 -13.09 7.25
N GLU A 175 -31.41 -12.69 6.03
CA GLU A 175 -32.68 -12.02 5.74
C GLU A 175 -33.79 -13.07 5.50
N ASP A 176 -34.22 -13.76 6.57
CA ASP A 176 -35.49 -14.50 6.66
C ASP A 176 -36.08 -14.36 8.09
#